data_AF-A0A3N1GGV2-F1
#
_entry.id   AF-A0A3N1GGV2-F1
#
_cell.length_a   1.000
_cell.length_b   1.000
_cell.length_c   1.000
_cell.angle_alpha   90.00
_cell.angle_beta   90.00
_cell.angle_gamma   90.00
#
_symmetry.space_group_name_H-M   'P 1'
#
loop_
_entity.id
_entity.type
_entity.pdbx_description
1 polymer ?
#
loop_
_entity_poly.entity_id
_entity_poly.type
_entity_poly.pdbx_seq_one_letter_code
_entity_poly.pdbx_strand_id
1 'polypeptide(L)'
;MTRRKPTAHRLKAVEAVIDELLAGEHDNYASYLRMPGLAEDIKTGLAAGGIDLPDGQTAEQAGEMTLRKVIASGVVDDRLTVLQWKKLRIVYRIDNDLASALAQTDHAAMLPSDVFTRLPHPDPLVLFDTPLVLDPATGDALLGFFVTGRDEDQRVVSSHSAASACLSIALCTLQKGKRGVGGGFSMGTQDGQTVSDLIASLSSTYEAIPKSEEIEGQRASLPPLGCTHLAVPFVVSVLTYLCSEAPDVQPRPGAVPTQRGSGGKSNKTPRIWDVGWRVGAALRAYHAGSASENGRGTPVRPHIRRAHWHTYRVGPGRAQSVIKWISPILVGVRDVGLDALPGVVVDVKLSDEAERTC
;
A
#
# COMPACT_ATOMS: atom_id res chain seq x y z
N MET A 1 -36.10 4.21 -19.31
CA MET A 1 -34.62 4.20 -19.39
C MET A 1 -34.04 4.02 -17.99
N THR A 2 -33.79 2.78 -17.59
CA THR A 2 -33.18 2.43 -16.31
C THR A 2 -31.68 2.69 -16.35
N ARG A 3 -31.22 3.76 -15.67
CA ARG A 3 -29.79 3.97 -15.38
C ARG A 3 -29.31 2.82 -14.48
N ARG A 4 -28.65 1.83 -15.08
CA ARG A 4 -27.85 0.84 -14.32
C ARG A 4 -26.75 1.62 -13.58
N LYS A 5 -26.77 1.57 -12.25
CA LYS A 5 -25.63 1.97 -11.42
C LYS A 5 -24.42 1.12 -11.86
N PRO A 6 -23.20 1.68 -11.92
CA PRO A 6 -22.03 0.89 -12.22
C PRO A 6 -21.84 -0.10 -11.07
N THR A 7 -22.05 -1.38 -11.35
CA THR A 7 -21.62 -2.47 -10.47
C THR A 7 -20.11 -2.35 -10.35
N ALA A 8 -19.63 -1.81 -9.22
CA ALA A 8 -18.24 -1.90 -8.84
C ALA A 8 -17.84 -3.38 -8.97
N HIS A 9 -16.91 -3.66 -9.88
CA HIS A 9 -16.32 -4.98 -10.00
C HIS A 9 -15.64 -5.29 -8.66
N ARG A 10 -16.35 -5.97 -7.76
CA ARG A 10 -15.73 -6.72 -6.65
C ARG A 10 -14.59 -7.50 -7.30
N LEU A 11 -13.36 -7.31 -6.84
CA LEU A 11 -12.23 -8.01 -7.43
C LEU A 11 -12.60 -9.49 -7.57
N LYS A 12 -12.35 -10.05 -8.76
CA LYS A 12 -12.25 -11.51 -8.95
C LYS A 12 -11.41 -12.08 -7.79
N ALA A 13 -11.49 -13.40 -7.54
CA ALA A 13 -10.63 -14.09 -6.58
C ALA A 13 -9.22 -13.45 -6.55
N VAL A 14 -8.77 -12.99 -5.37
CA VAL A 14 -7.56 -12.16 -5.18
C VAL A 14 -6.36 -12.67 -6.01
N GLU A 15 -6.26 -13.98 -6.14
CA GLU A 15 -5.29 -14.70 -6.97
C GLU A 15 -5.30 -14.26 -8.44
N ALA A 16 -6.47 -14.11 -9.09
CA ALA A 16 -6.56 -13.66 -10.47
C ALA A 16 -6.06 -12.22 -10.64
N VAL A 17 -6.24 -11.37 -9.62
CA VAL A 17 -5.71 -9.99 -9.64
C VAL A 17 -4.20 -10.02 -9.55
N ILE A 18 -3.66 -10.86 -8.66
CA ILE A 18 -2.22 -11.08 -8.52
C ILE A 18 -1.64 -11.61 -9.82
N ASP A 19 -2.25 -12.62 -10.44
CA ASP A 19 -1.78 -13.20 -11.70
C ASP A 19 -1.77 -12.16 -12.83
N GLU A 20 -2.83 -11.36 -12.96
CA GLU A 20 -2.91 -10.27 -13.93
C GLU A 20 -1.85 -9.17 -13.64
N LEU A 21 -1.59 -8.83 -12.38
CA LEU A 21 -0.53 -7.88 -11.98
C LEU A 21 0.86 -8.41 -12.32
N LEU A 22 1.13 -9.69 -12.03
CA LEU A 22 2.41 -10.33 -12.31
C LEU A 22 2.66 -10.50 -13.81
N ALA A 23 1.61 -10.79 -14.59
CA ALA A 23 1.69 -10.83 -16.04
C ALA A 23 1.96 -9.43 -16.61
N GLY A 24 1.25 -8.41 -16.12
CA GLY A 24 1.45 -7.03 -16.53
C GLY A 24 2.84 -6.48 -16.20
N GLU A 25 3.35 -6.76 -15.00
CA GLU A 25 4.73 -6.43 -14.61
C GLU A 25 5.75 -7.09 -15.55
N HIS A 26 5.59 -8.39 -15.83
CA HIS A 26 6.47 -9.10 -16.74
C HIS A 26 6.43 -8.53 -18.17
N ASP A 27 5.25 -8.20 -18.67
CA ASP A 27 5.08 -7.61 -20.01
C ASP A 27 5.69 -6.20 -20.09
N ASN A 28 5.53 -5.40 -19.03
CA ASN A 28 6.19 -4.09 -18.90
C ASN A 28 7.71 -4.27 -18.96
N TYR A 29 8.28 -5.10 -18.08
CA TYR A 29 9.71 -5.39 -18.03
C TYR A 29 10.25 -5.87 -19.39
N ALA A 30 9.56 -6.83 -20.02
CA ALA A 30 9.95 -7.36 -21.33
C ALA A 30 9.82 -6.34 -22.47
N SER A 31 8.94 -5.35 -22.34
CA SER A 31 8.82 -4.24 -23.29
C SER A 31 9.99 -3.25 -23.13
N TYR A 32 10.38 -2.94 -21.90
CA TYR A 32 11.51 -2.04 -21.62
C TYR A 32 12.84 -2.62 -22.11
N LEU A 33 13.06 -3.93 -21.96
CA LEU A 33 14.25 -4.59 -22.52
C LEU A 33 14.35 -4.53 -24.06
N ARG A 34 13.26 -4.21 -24.76
CA ARG A 34 13.27 -4.02 -26.23
C ARG A 34 13.47 -2.56 -26.65
N MET A 35 13.46 -1.62 -25.70
CA MET A 35 13.66 -0.20 -26.01
C MET A 35 15.14 0.10 -26.24
N PRO A 36 15.51 0.77 -27.35
CA PRO A 36 16.90 1.15 -27.62
C PRO A 36 17.47 2.05 -26.52
N GLY A 37 18.71 1.78 -26.08
CA GLY A 37 19.40 2.52 -25.02
C GLY A 37 18.96 2.12 -23.60
N LEU A 38 17.66 2.04 -23.35
CA LEU A 38 17.11 1.69 -22.03
C LEU A 38 17.49 0.26 -21.60
N ALA A 39 17.57 -0.68 -22.54
CA ALA A 39 18.02 -2.04 -22.24
C ALA A 39 19.48 -2.10 -21.74
N GLU A 40 20.35 -1.24 -22.26
CA GLU A 40 21.73 -1.14 -21.79
C GLU A 40 21.77 -0.46 -20.42
N ASP A 41 21.00 0.63 -20.22
CA ASP A 41 20.88 1.32 -18.93
C ASP A 41 20.32 0.39 -17.82
N ILE A 42 19.38 -0.50 -18.14
CA ILE A 42 18.87 -1.53 -17.21
C ILE A 42 19.98 -2.53 -16.85
N LYS A 43 20.78 -2.97 -17.83
CA LYS A 43 21.90 -3.90 -17.61
C LYS A 43 23.02 -3.27 -16.78
N THR A 44 23.33 -2.00 -16.97
CA THR A 44 24.32 -1.26 -16.16
C THR A 44 23.78 -0.82 -14.81
N GLY A 45 22.50 -0.46 -14.70
CA GLY A 45 21.83 -0.13 -13.43
C GLY A 45 21.75 -1.32 -12.46
N LEU A 46 21.67 -2.55 -12.97
CA LEU A 46 21.84 -3.77 -12.17
C LEU A 46 23.24 -3.90 -11.54
N ALA A 47 24.25 -3.19 -12.05
CA ALA A 47 25.64 -3.26 -11.61
C ALA A 47 26.09 -2.06 -10.74
N ALA A 48 25.38 -0.94 -10.77
CA ALA A 48 25.78 0.29 -10.08
C ALA A 48 24.60 0.86 -9.26
N GLY A 49 24.70 0.77 -7.93
CA GLY A 49 23.73 1.34 -6.99
C GLY A 49 23.78 2.87 -6.94
N GLY A 50 23.43 3.54 -8.04
CA GLY A 50 23.39 5.00 -8.13
C GLY A 50 23.58 5.54 -9.55
N ILE A 51 23.00 6.70 -9.83
CA ILE A 51 23.10 7.40 -11.12
C ILE A 51 24.14 8.51 -11.01
N ASP A 52 25.35 8.27 -11.51
CA ASP A 52 26.29 9.36 -11.82
C ASP A 52 25.99 9.94 -13.21
N LEU A 53 25.98 11.26 -13.31
CA LEU A 53 25.81 12.00 -14.56
C LEU A 53 27.20 12.32 -15.16
N PRO A 54 27.47 11.95 -16.43
CA PRO A 54 28.73 12.33 -17.08
C PRO A 54 28.77 13.82 -17.43
N ASP A 55 29.93 14.46 -17.24
CA ASP A 55 30.15 15.87 -17.56
C ASP A 55 30.12 16.13 -19.09
N GLY A 56 29.57 17.29 -19.48
CA GLY A 56 29.73 17.84 -20.84
C GLY A 56 28.54 17.73 -21.80
N GLN A 57 27.31 17.48 -21.32
CA GLN A 57 26.10 17.44 -22.16
C GLN A 57 25.25 18.72 -22.07
N THR A 58 24.42 18.96 -23.09
CA THR A 58 23.41 20.04 -23.02
C THR A 58 22.34 19.70 -21.96
N ALA A 59 21.66 20.72 -21.43
CA ALA A 59 20.62 20.52 -20.40
C ALA A 59 19.50 19.58 -20.84
N GLU A 60 19.18 19.56 -22.13
CA GLU A 60 18.17 18.69 -22.74
C GLU A 60 18.63 17.23 -22.81
N GLN A 61 19.87 16.98 -23.27
CA GLN A 61 20.46 15.64 -23.33
C GLN A 61 20.69 15.06 -21.94
N ALA A 62 21.12 15.89 -20.99
CA ALA A 62 21.24 15.52 -19.59
C ALA A 62 19.87 15.18 -18.98
N GLY A 63 18.82 15.94 -19.32
CA GLY A 63 17.44 15.69 -18.88
C GLY A 63 16.88 14.37 -19.41
N GLU A 64 17.02 14.09 -20.70
CA GLU A 64 16.57 12.85 -21.32
C GLU A 64 17.30 11.63 -20.75
N MET A 65 18.63 11.72 -20.58
CA MET A 65 19.42 10.64 -19.99
C MET A 65 19.04 10.39 -18.53
N THR A 66 18.83 11.45 -17.74
CA THR A 66 18.40 11.34 -16.34
C THR A 66 17.06 10.62 -16.27
N LEU A 67 16.11 10.99 -17.12
CA LEU A 67 14.79 10.36 -17.18
C LEU A 67 14.89 8.87 -17.55
N ARG A 68 15.68 8.51 -18.57
CA ARG A 68 15.92 7.11 -18.97
C ARG A 68 16.48 6.27 -17.82
N LYS A 69 17.49 6.78 -17.10
CA LYS A 69 18.09 6.09 -15.96
C LYS A 69 17.10 5.92 -14.79
N VAL A 70 16.27 6.94 -14.51
CA VAL A 70 15.21 6.85 -13.49
C VAL A 70 14.19 5.77 -13.85
N ILE A 71 13.79 5.67 -15.12
CA ILE A 71 12.87 4.63 -15.60
C ILE A 71 13.51 3.25 -15.48
N ALA A 72 14.74 3.10 -15.96
CA ALA A 72 15.49 1.84 -15.89
C ALA A 72 15.59 1.33 -14.46
N SER A 73 15.96 2.21 -13.52
CA SER A 73 16.03 1.91 -12.09
C SER A 73 14.67 1.48 -11.53
N GLY A 74 13.61 2.25 -11.80
CA GLY A 74 12.25 1.94 -11.33
C GLY A 74 11.76 0.57 -11.82
N VAL A 75 12.01 0.24 -13.09
CA VAL A 75 11.61 -1.05 -13.69
C VAL A 75 12.35 -2.23 -13.03
N VAL A 76 13.64 -2.07 -12.71
CA VAL A 76 14.42 -3.08 -11.98
C VAL A 76 13.90 -3.23 -10.55
N ASP A 77 13.61 -2.11 -9.88
CA ASP A 77 13.11 -2.10 -8.52
C ASP A 77 11.72 -2.76 -8.39
N ASP A 78 10.82 -2.49 -9.33
CA ASP A 78 9.51 -3.13 -9.40
C ASP A 78 9.65 -4.66 -9.51
N ARG A 79 10.56 -5.10 -10.40
CA ARG A 79 10.85 -6.53 -10.59
C ARG A 79 11.43 -7.16 -9.33
N LEU A 80 12.42 -6.53 -8.70
CA LEU A 80 13.06 -7.01 -7.47
C LEU A 80 12.05 -7.04 -6.32
N THR A 81 11.18 -6.05 -6.23
CA THR A 81 10.10 -5.99 -5.24
C THR A 81 9.14 -7.17 -5.38
N VAL A 82 8.69 -7.46 -6.60
CA VAL A 82 7.85 -8.64 -6.88
C VAL A 82 8.58 -9.95 -6.53
N LEU A 83 9.87 -10.06 -6.84
CA LEU A 83 10.69 -11.23 -6.49
C LEU A 83 10.85 -11.40 -4.97
N GLN A 84 11.02 -10.29 -4.25
CA GLN A 84 11.09 -10.27 -2.79
C GLN A 84 9.77 -10.76 -2.19
N TRP A 85 8.63 -10.20 -2.63
CA TRP A 85 7.29 -10.65 -2.20
C TRP A 85 7.05 -12.15 -2.50
N LYS A 86 7.49 -12.66 -3.67
CA LYS A 86 7.30 -14.07 -4.07
C LYS A 86 7.89 -15.08 -3.08
N LYS A 87 8.82 -14.68 -2.21
CA LYS A 87 9.42 -15.56 -1.18
C LYS A 87 8.38 -16.01 -0.14
N LEU A 88 7.49 -15.10 0.25
CA LEU A 88 6.54 -15.28 1.36
C LEU A 88 5.07 -15.12 0.99
N ARG A 89 4.78 -14.43 -0.12
CA ARG A 89 3.46 -14.21 -0.73
C ARG A 89 2.40 -13.80 0.29
N ILE A 90 2.75 -12.87 1.18
CA ILE A 90 1.81 -12.29 2.15
C ILE A 90 0.93 -11.28 1.41
N VAL A 91 -0.38 -11.38 1.59
CA VAL A 91 -1.34 -10.45 0.99
C VAL A 91 -2.25 -9.90 2.06
N TYR A 92 -2.27 -8.58 2.23
CA TYR A 92 -3.31 -7.87 2.97
C TYR A 92 -4.40 -7.44 2.02
N ARG A 93 -5.64 -7.84 2.29
CA ARG A 93 -6.80 -7.40 1.55
C ARG A 93 -7.62 -6.46 2.43
N ILE A 94 -7.71 -5.22 2.01
CA ILE A 94 -8.33 -4.15 2.77
C ILE A 94 -9.80 -4.01 2.39
N ASP A 95 -10.65 -3.98 3.40
CA ASP A 95 -12.05 -3.63 3.28
C ASP A 95 -12.21 -2.15 2.86
N ASN A 96 -13.03 -1.88 1.85
CA ASN A 96 -13.18 -0.54 1.29
C ASN A 96 -13.78 0.48 2.28
N ASP A 97 -14.63 0.05 3.21
CA ASP A 97 -15.24 0.94 4.18
C ASP A 97 -14.21 1.35 5.25
N LEU A 98 -13.31 0.43 5.64
CA LEU A 98 -12.11 0.80 6.41
C LEU A 98 -11.23 1.76 5.60
N ALA A 99 -10.93 1.43 4.35
CA ALA A 99 -10.09 2.27 3.50
C ALA A 99 -10.63 3.70 3.39
N SER A 100 -11.94 3.85 3.16
CA SER A 100 -12.60 5.15 3.12
C SER A 100 -12.52 5.89 4.45
N ALA A 101 -12.71 5.18 5.58
CA ALA A 101 -12.59 5.77 6.90
C ALA A 101 -11.15 6.24 7.20
N LEU A 102 -10.13 5.48 6.81
CA LEU A 102 -8.72 5.85 6.94
C LEU A 102 -8.39 7.09 6.11
N ALA A 103 -8.84 7.16 4.87
CA ALA A 103 -8.65 8.33 4.00
C ALA A 103 -9.27 9.62 4.56
N GLN A 104 -10.28 9.49 5.42
CA GLN A 104 -10.94 10.62 6.09
C GLN A 104 -10.40 10.89 7.50
N THR A 105 -9.46 10.08 8.00
CA THR A 105 -8.91 10.25 9.35
C THR A 105 -7.78 11.26 9.28
N ASP A 106 -7.91 12.36 10.02
CA ASP A 106 -6.88 13.38 10.11
C ASP A 106 -5.62 12.85 10.83
N HIS A 107 -4.45 13.15 10.28
CA HIS A 107 -3.14 12.84 10.85
C HIS A 107 -2.60 13.96 11.75
N ALA A 108 -3.41 14.95 12.14
CA ALA A 108 -3.04 16.04 13.05
C ALA A 108 -2.56 15.59 14.44
N ALA A 109 -2.82 14.34 14.83
CA ALA A 109 -2.14 13.76 15.99
C ALA A 109 -0.63 13.66 15.69
N MET A 110 0.23 14.04 16.64
CA MET A 110 1.69 13.86 16.50
C MET A 110 2.04 12.36 16.55
N LEU A 111 1.77 11.66 15.44
CA LEU A 111 2.06 10.25 15.24
C LEU A 111 3.54 10.14 14.86
N PRO A 112 4.39 9.47 15.66
CA PRO A 112 5.78 9.31 15.29
C PRO A 112 5.91 8.42 14.05
N SER A 113 6.78 8.80 13.12
CA SER A 113 7.02 8.07 11.87
C SER A 113 7.68 6.71 12.11
N ASP A 114 8.37 6.51 13.24
CA ASP A 114 8.95 5.23 13.64
C ASP A 114 7.93 4.08 13.75
N VAL A 115 6.62 4.37 13.71
CA VAL A 115 5.53 3.39 13.62
C VAL A 115 5.75 2.36 12.53
N PHE A 116 6.34 2.74 11.41
CA PHE A 116 6.52 1.84 10.27
C PHE A 116 7.52 0.70 10.53
N THR A 117 8.33 0.79 11.60
CA THR A 117 9.19 -0.31 12.07
C THR A 117 8.39 -1.50 12.61
N ARG A 118 7.10 -1.31 12.92
CA ARG A 118 6.20 -2.31 13.48
C ARG A 118 5.36 -3.04 12.42
N LEU A 119 5.80 -3.03 11.16
CA LEU A 119 5.10 -3.73 10.08
C LEU A 119 4.92 -5.21 10.46
N PRO A 120 3.70 -5.80 10.44
CA PRO A 120 3.51 -7.11 11.06
C PRO A 120 4.09 -8.29 10.28
N HIS A 121 4.26 -8.12 8.97
CA HIS A 121 4.77 -9.17 8.10
C HIS A 121 5.80 -8.59 7.13
N PRO A 122 6.84 -9.37 6.77
CA PRO A 122 7.80 -8.98 5.76
C PRO A 122 7.17 -8.95 4.37
N ASP A 123 7.58 -7.93 3.62
CA ASP A 123 7.36 -7.78 2.20
C ASP A 123 5.91 -8.01 1.71
N PRO A 124 4.88 -7.41 2.33
CA PRO A 124 3.49 -7.67 1.98
C PRO A 124 3.08 -7.00 0.67
N LEU A 125 2.13 -7.64 -0.03
CA LEU A 125 1.29 -6.99 -1.04
C LEU A 125 -0.01 -6.55 -0.37
N VAL A 126 -0.33 -5.26 -0.46
CA VAL A 126 -1.61 -4.71 0.00
C VAL A 126 -2.52 -4.52 -1.20
N LEU A 127 -3.75 -5.04 -1.14
CA LEU A 127 -4.76 -4.91 -2.19
C LEU A 127 -6.06 -4.32 -1.63
N PHE A 128 -6.71 -3.46 -2.40
CA PHE A 128 -8.02 -2.89 -2.08
C PHE A 128 -9.12 -3.73 -2.69
N ASP A 129 -10.18 -4.02 -1.94
CA ASP A 129 -11.31 -4.81 -2.45
C ASP A 129 -11.97 -4.24 -3.71
N THR A 130 -12.00 -2.92 -3.80
CA THR A 130 -12.36 -2.15 -4.97
C THR A 130 -11.21 -1.20 -5.29
N PRO A 131 -10.76 -1.13 -6.56
CA PRO A 131 -9.75 -0.18 -6.97
C PRO A 131 -10.11 1.25 -6.59
N LEU A 132 -9.15 2.00 -6.03
CA LEU A 132 -9.32 3.42 -5.76
C LEU A 132 -9.12 4.19 -7.06
N VAL A 133 -10.19 4.77 -7.60
CA VAL A 133 -10.13 5.57 -8.83
C VAL A 133 -9.28 6.82 -8.58
N LEU A 134 -8.18 6.95 -9.31
CA LEU A 134 -7.27 8.10 -9.24
C LEU A 134 -7.71 9.18 -10.22
N ASP A 135 -8.15 8.77 -11.42
CA ASP A 135 -8.69 9.67 -12.44
C ASP A 135 -9.98 9.09 -13.03
N PRO A 136 -11.14 9.71 -12.72
CA PRO A 136 -12.43 9.28 -13.27
C PRO A 136 -12.54 9.39 -14.80
N ALA A 137 -11.79 10.29 -15.45
CA ALA A 137 -11.87 10.52 -16.89
C ALA A 137 -11.16 9.41 -17.68
N THR A 138 -10.00 8.95 -17.21
CA THR A 138 -9.25 7.84 -17.82
C THR A 138 -9.67 6.47 -17.30
N GLY A 139 -10.27 6.44 -16.11
CA GLY A 139 -10.55 5.19 -15.38
C GLY A 139 -9.32 4.61 -14.71
N ASP A 140 -8.23 5.39 -14.60
CA ASP A 140 -7.02 4.96 -13.93
C ASP A 140 -7.28 4.79 -12.44
N ALA A 141 -6.77 3.71 -11.87
CA ALA A 141 -7.05 3.33 -10.49
C ALA A 141 -5.86 2.68 -9.79
N LEU A 142 -5.77 2.88 -8.48
CA LEU A 142 -4.86 2.18 -7.60
C LEU A 142 -5.51 0.86 -7.16
N LEU A 143 -4.86 -0.25 -7.47
CA LEU A 143 -5.27 -1.60 -7.09
C LEU A 143 -4.72 -2.00 -5.72
N GLY A 144 -3.57 -1.43 -5.36
CA GLY A 144 -2.80 -1.84 -4.19
C GLY A 144 -1.37 -1.34 -4.27
N PHE A 145 -0.50 -1.92 -3.45
CA PHE A 145 0.93 -1.62 -3.46
C PHE A 145 1.73 -2.74 -2.79
N PHE A 146 2.94 -2.96 -3.26
CA PHE A 146 3.94 -3.76 -2.55
C PHE A 146 4.68 -2.90 -1.53
N VAL A 147 5.11 -3.53 -0.45
CA VAL A 147 6.02 -2.95 0.53
C VAL A 147 7.27 -3.80 0.57
N THR A 148 8.45 -3.19 0.49
CA THR A 148 9.76 -3.81 0.66
C THR A 148 10.67 -2.90 1.47
N GLY A 149 11.89 -3.35 1.77
CA GLY A 149 12.93 -2.52 2.36
C GLY A 149 13.89 -1.98 1.30
N ARG A 150 14.61 -0.91 1.62
CA ARG A 150 15.83 -0.51 0.91
C ARG A 150 16.98 -0.36 1.88
N ASP A 151 18.16 -0.81 1.47
CA ASP A 151 19.39 -0.57 2.21
C ASP A 151 19.94 0.85 1.93
N GLU A 152 21.07 1.19 2.58
CA GLU A 152 21.73 2.48 2.42
C GLU A 152 22.14 2.76 0.96
N ASP A 153 22.48 1.69 0.22
CA ASP A 153 22.84 1.72 -1.20
C ASP A 153 21.60 1.68 -2.13
N GLN A 154 20.41 1.92 -1.58
CA GLN A 154 19.12 1.94 -2.29
C GLN A 154 18.71 0.62 -2.93
N ARG A 155 19.35 -0.51 -2.59
CA ARG A 155 18.98 -1.82 -3.13
C ARG A 155 17.73 -2.35 -2.45
N VAL A 156 16.87 -3.00 -3.22
CA VAL A 156 15.68 -3.68 -2.70
C VAL A 156 16.11 -4.84 -1.79
N VAL A 157 15.72 -4.76 -0.52
CA VAL A 157 15.90 -5.79 0.51
C VAL A 157 14.56 -6.14 1.15
N SER A 158 14.55 -7.12 2.06
CA SER A 158 13.33 -7.38 2.84
C SER A 158 13.05 -6.22 3.78
N SER A 159 11.77 -5.85 3.95
CA SER A 159 11.34 -4.82 4.91
C SER A 159 11.64 -5.18 6.37
N HIS A 160 11.94 -6.45 6.67
CA HIS A 160 12.36 -6.92 8.00
C HIS A 160 13.85 -7.25 8.06
N SER A 161 14.62 -6.92 7.02
CA SER A 161 16.07 -7.08 7.06
C SER A 161 16.68 -6.09 8.05
N ALA A 162 17.68 -6.52 8.81
CA ALA A 162 18.49 -5.60 9.63
C ALA A 162 19.23 -4.55 8.78
N ALA A 163 19.44 -4.83 7.49
CA ALA A 163 20.01 -3.88 6.52
C ALA A 163 18.98 -2.91 5.94
N SER A 164 17.68 -3.03 6.27
CA SER A 164 16.64 -2.15 5.74
C SER A 164 16.73 -0.79 6.42
N ALA A 165 17.19 0.22 5.68
CA ALA A 165 17.27 1.61 6.12
C ALA A 165 15.93 2.35 5.97
N CYS A 166 15.10 1.99 4.98
CA CYS A 166 13.77 2.58 4.80
C CYS A 166 12.79 1.60 4.15
N LEU A 167 11.49 1.90 4.20
CA LEU A 167 10.49 1.16 3.42
C LEU A 167 10.40 1.71 2.00
N SER A 168 10.17 0.83 1.03
CA SER A 168 9.90 1.19 -0.36
C SER A 168 8.53 0.66 -0.78
N ILE A 169 7.79 1.52 -1.48
CA ILE A 169 6.44 1.27 -1.94
C ILE A 169 6.46 1.19 -3.46
N ALA A 170 5.99 0.09 -4.03
CA ALA A 170 5.75 -0.05 -5.47
C ALA A 170 4.25 -0.14 -5.72
N LEU A 171 3.69 0.80 -6.49
CA LEU A 171 2.24 0.90 -6.68
C LEU A 171 1.75 -0.14 -7.68
N CYS A 172 0.59 -0.74 -7.38
CA CYS A 172 -0.14 -1.59 -8.31
C CYS A 172 -1.27 -0.77 -8.93
N THR A 173 -1.23 -0.57 -10.24
CA THR A 173 -2.18 0.32 -10.92
C THR A 173 -2.94 -0.37 -12.04
N LEU A 174 -4.12 0.15 -12.33
CA LEU A 174 -4.86 -0.06 -13.57
C LEU A 174 -4.73 1.23 -14.38
N GLN A 175 -4.10 1.14 -15.54
CA GLN A 175 -3.91 2.28 -16.44
C GLN A 175 -4.35 1.93 -17.85
N LYS A 176 -5.26 2.72 -18.43
CA LYS A 176 -5.80 2.47 -19.78
C LYS A 176 -6.24 1.01 -19.99
N GLY A 177 -6.81 0.39 -18.95
CA GLY A 177 -7.27 -1.00 -18.97
C GLY A 177 -6.20 -2.08 -18.73
N LYS A 178 -4.92 -1.72 -18.55
CA LYS A 178 -3.83 -2.65 -18.24
C LYS A 178 -3.45 -2.58 -16.77
N ARG A 179 -3.29 -3.75 -16.14
CA ARG A 179 -2.79 -3.86 -14.77
C ARG A 179 -1.28 -3.97 -14.80
N GLY A 180 -0.61 -3.40 -13.81
CA GLY A 180 0.83 -3.52 -13.69
C GLY A 180 1.35 -3.01 -12.36
N VAL A 181 2.64 -3.24 -12.15
CA VAL A 181 3.43 -2.60 -11.10
C VAL A 181 4.23 -1.50 -11.76
N GLY A 182 4.26 -0.34 -11.11
CA GLY A 182 4.95 0.82 -11.62
C GLY A 182 4.73 2.02 -10.73
N GLY A 183 5.75 2.87 -10.64
CA GLY A 183 5.73 4.05 -9.79
C GLY A 183 5.77 3.67 -8.30
N GLY A 184 6.07 4.65 -7.46
CA GLY A 184 6.37 4.34 -6.08
C GLY A 184 7.07 5.47 -5.37
N PHE A 185 7.40 5.21 -4.12
CA PHE A 185 8.17 6.13 -3.29
C PHE A 185 8.87 5.34 -2.18
N SER A 186 9.96 5.89 -1.69
CA SER A 186 10.65 5.37 -0.51
C SER A 186 10.36 6.29 0.67
N MET A 187 10.10 5.69 1.82
CA MET A 187 9.75 6.40 3.04
C MET A 187 10.77 6.06 4.13
N GLY A 188 11.75 6.95 4.28
CA GLY A 188 12.68 6.95 5.41
C GLY A 188 12.06 7.69 6.60
N THR A 189 12.19 7.13 7.79
CA THR A 189 11.75 7.75 9.04
C THR A 189 12.92 8.50 9.66
N GLN A 190 12.69 9.68 10.21
CA GLN A 190 13.69 10.44 10.96
C GLN A 190 13.28 10.57 12.42
N ASP A 191 14.27 10.67 13.32
CA ASP A 191 14.02 10.85 14.75
C ASP A 191 13.18 12.11 14.98
N GLY A 192 12.07 11.94 15.70
CA GLY A 192 11.12 13.03 16.01
C GLY A 192 10.23 13.48 14.86
N GLN A 193 10.38 12.93 13.65
CA GLN A 193 9.51 13.25 12.51
C GLN A 193 8.12 12.62 12.70
N THR A 194 7.07 13.39 12.43
CA THR A 194 5.70 12.88 12.46
C THR A 194 5.29 12.23 11.13
N VAL A 195 4.25 11.40 11.15
CA VAL A 195 3.62 10.84 9.94
C VAL A 195 3.13 11.96 9.01
N SER A 196 2.63 13.07 9.56
CA SER A 196 2.20 14.22 8.76
C SER A 196 3.37 14.89 8.04
N ASP A 197 4.51 15.06 8.73
CA ASP A 197 5.73 15.62 8.13
C ASP A 197 6.26 14.72 7.01
N LEU A 198 6.20 13.39 7.21
CA LEU A 198 6.59 12.41 6.21
C LEU A 198 5.70 12.50 4.96
N ILE A 199 4.38 12.56 5.13
CA ILE A 199 3.43 12.73 4.01
C ILE A 199 3.71 14.03 3.25
N ALA A 200 3.95 15.13 3.96
CA ALA A 200 4.26 16.42 3.37
C ALA A 200 5.58 16.38 2.57
N SER A 201 6.62 15.76 3.13
CA SER A 201 7.94 15.58 2.47
C SER A 201 7.86 14.73 1.20
N LEU A 202 7.08 13.64 1.24
CA LEU A 202 6.90 12.77 0.08
C LEU A 202 6.10 13.48 -1.03
N SER A 203 5.10 14.27 -0.64
CA SER A 203 4.27 15.03 -1.58
C SER A 203 5.06 16.16 -2.26
N SER A 204 5.90 16.89 -1.49
CA SER A 204 6.71 17.99 -2.03
C SER A 204 7.83 17.52 -2.97
N THR A 205 8.44 16.37 -2.68
CA THR A 205 9.44 15.72 -3.55
C THR A 205 8.86 15.45 -4.94
N TYR A 206 7.59 15.07 -5.00
CA TYR A 206 6.90 14.85 -6.27
C TYR A 206 6.63 16.16 -7.04
N GLU A 207 6.20 17.21 -6.34
CA GLU A 207 5.94 18.52 -6.96
C GLU A 207 7.19 19.18 -7.57
N ALA A 208 8.38 18.84 -7.04
CA ALA A 208 9.66 19.32 -7.52
C ALA A 208 10.15 18.65 -8.82
N ILE A 209 9.50 17.57 -9.29
CA ILE A 209 9.84 16.94 -10.58
C ILE A 209 9.48 17.92 -11.72
N PRO A 210 10.42 18.29 -12.61
CA PRO A 210 10.20 19.27 -13.66
C PRO A 210 8.97 18.93 -14.52
N LYS A 211 8.02 19.88 -14.60
CA LYS A 211 6.87 19.83 -15.50
C LYS A 211 7.27 20.43 -16.85
N SER A 212 8.04 19.74 -17.69
CA SER A 212 8.28 20.22 -19.07
C SER A 212 7.24 19.63 -20.05
N GLU A 213 6.79 20.44 -21.01
CA GLU A 213 5.73 20.08 -21.97
C GLU A 213 6.11 18.92 -22.91
N GLU A 214 7.40 18.70 -23.19
CA GLU A 214 7.87 17.54 -23.98
C GLU A 214 7.82 16.21 -23.22
N ILE A 215 7.86 16.26 -21.88
CA ILE A 215 7.70 15.08 -21.02
C ILE A 215 6.23 14.60 -21.01
N GLU A 216 5.26 15.45 -21.34
CA GLU A 216 3.82 15.13 -21.38
C GLU A 216 3.50 14.03 -22.41
N GLY A 217 4.16 14.05 -23.57
CA GLY A 217 3.98 13.03 -24.62
C GLY A 217 4.57 11.66 -24.26
N GLN A 218 5.65 11.64 -23.47
CA GLN A 218 6.28 10.42 -22.96
C GLN A 218 5.63 9.93 -21.65
N ARG A 219 5.05 10.81 -20.83
CA ARG A 219 4.26 10.48 -19.61
C ARG A 219 3.13 9.48 -19.86
N ALA A 220 2.58 9.46 -21.07
CA ALA A 220 1.55 8.52 -21.46
C ALA A 220 2.02 7.04 -21.51
N SER A 221 3.34 6.80 -21.54
CA SER A 221 4.00 5.47 -21.56
C SER A 221 4.95 5.22 -20.38
N LEU A 222 5.16 6.21 -19.51
CA LEU A 222 5.94 6.06 -18.27
C LEU A 222 5.08 5.43 -17.15
N PRO A 223 5.69 4.68 -16.21
CA PRO A 223 4.99 4.24 -15.01
C PRO A 223 4.38 5.45 -14.26
N PRO A 224 3.36 5.24 -13.42
CA PRO A 224 2.57 6.29 -12.79
C PRO A 224 3.46 7.15 -11.90
N LEU A 225 4.11 8.16 -12.46
CA LEU A 225 4.61 9.29 -11.68
C LEU A 225 3.41 10.20 -11.44
N GLY A 226 2.62 10.48 -12.49
CA GLY A 226 1.46 11.39 -12.54
C GLY A 226 0.59 11.43 -11.27
N CYS A 227 0.19 10.26 -10.78
CA CYS A 227 -0.77 10.10 -9.68
C CYS A 227 -0.17 9.57 -8.37
N THR A 228 1.15 9.39 -8.27
CA THR A 228 1.82 8.90 -7.04
C THR A 228 1.53 9.78 -5.84
N HIS A 229 1.63 11.10 -5.99
CA HIS A 229 1.34 12.04 -4.91
C HIS A 229 -0.09 11.93 -4.37
N LEU A 230 -1.06 11.57 -5.21
CA LEU A 230 -2.45 11.34 -4.78
C LEU A 230 -2.58 10.08 -3.93
N ALA A 231 -1.73 9.08 -4.17
CA ALA A 231 -1.71 7.83 -3.42
C ALA A 231 -0.95 7.94 -2.09
N VAL A 232 0.05 8.84 -1.97
CA VAL A 232 0.93 8.94 -0.80
C VAL A 232 0.18 9.04 0.53
N PRO A 233 -0.73 10.03 0.76
CA PRO A 233 -1.39 10.15 2.05
C PRO A 233 -2.14 8.87 2.41
N PHE A 234 -2.86 8.31 1.45
CA PHE A 234 -3.69 7.13 1.64
C PHE A 234 -2.87 5.86 1.92
N VAL A 235 -1.81 5.60 1.15
CA VAL A 235 -0.90 4.48 1.38
C VAL A 235 -0.25 4.58 2.76
N VAL A 236 0.18 5.77 3.15
CA VAL A 236 0.77 6.01 4.47
C VAL A 236 -0.28 5.77 5.56
N SER A 237 -1.53 6.24 5.43
CA SER A 237 -2.59 5.98 6.41
C SER A 237 -2.84 4.47 6.60
N VAL A 238 -2.85 3.72 5.50
CA VAL A 238 -3.02 2.26 5.52
C VAL A 238 -1.87 1.58 6.24
N LEU A 239 -0.63 1.97 5.97
CA LEU A 239 0.54 1.42 6.66
C LEU A 239 0.55 1.78 8.14
N THR A 240 0.21 3.03 8.48
CA THR A 240 0.05 3.45 9.88
C THR A 240 -0.99 2.58 10.59
N TYR A 241 -2.08 2.22 9.92
CA TYR A 241 -3.09 1.31 10.47
C TYR A 241 -2.54 -0.10 10.69
N LEU A 242 -1.89 -0.69 9.70
CA LEU A 242 -1.27 -2.02 9.82
C LEU A 242 -0.24 -2.09 10.94
N CYS A 243 0.46 -0.99 11.22
CA CYS A 243 1.49 -0.87 12.24
C CYS A 243 0.97 -0.30 13.59
N SER A 244 -0.33 -0.04 13.69
CA SER A 244 -0.97 0.44 14.92
C SER A 244 -1.20 -0.69 15.92
N GLU A 245 -1.62 -0.35 17.14
CA GLU A 245 -1.98 -1.30 18.17
C GLU A 245 -3.32 -1.98 17.85
N ALA A 246 -3.30 -3.31 17.86
CA ALA A 246 -4.46 -4.17 17.66
C ALA A 246 -5.31 -3.79 16.42
N PRO A 247 -4.70 -3.74 15.21
CA PRO A 247 -5.47 -3.50 14.00
C PRO A 247 -6.40 -4.69 13.73
N ASP A 248 -7.57 -4.43 13.15
CA ASP A 248 -8.49 -5.47 12.68
C ASP A 248 -7.86 -6.21 11.49
N VAL A 249 -7.04 -7.22 11.77
CA VAL A 249 -6.30 -8.04 10.82
C VAL A 249 -6.48 -9.50 11.22
N GLN A 250 -6.94 -10.33 10.29
CA GLN A 250 -7.14 -11.76 10.54
C GLN A 250 -6.76 -12.60 9.33
N PRO A 251 -6.22 -13.81 9.52
CA PRO A 251 -5.95 -14.71 8.40
C PRO A 251 -7.28 -15.13 7.77
N ARG A 252 -7.35 -15.15 6.44
CA ARG A 252 -8.56 -15.61 5.76
C ARG A 252 -8.75 -17.12 5.99
N PRO A 253 -9.92 -17.56 6.48
CA PRO A 253 -10.24 -18.98 6.57
C PRO A 253 -10.12 -19.68 5.21
N GLY A 254 -9.40 -20.80 5.16
CA GLY A 254 -9.18 -21.58 3.93
C GLY A 254 -7.94 -21.19 3.11
N ALA A 255 -7.20 -20.14 3.50
CA ALA A 255 -5.94 -19.75 2.85
C ALA A 255 -4.70 -20.47 3.41
N VAL A 256 -4.87 -21.59 4.14
CA VAL A 256 -3.75 -22.38 4.67
C VAL A 256 -3.26 -23.33 3.57
N PRO A 257 -1.99 -23.26 3.15
CA PRO A 257 -1.47 -24.15 2.11
C PRO A 257 -1.50 -25.61 2.59
N THR A 258 -2.25 -26.48 1.90
CA THR A 258 -2.08 -27.92 2.04
C THR A 258 -0.73 -28.31 1.42
N GLN A 259 0.29 -28.45 2.26
CA GLN A 259 1.56 -29.05 1.86
C GLN A 259 1.32 -30.53 1.52
N ARG A 260 1.24 -30.88 0.22
CA ARG A 260 1.57 -32.23 -0.26
C ARG A 260 1.82 -32.23 -1.77
N GLY A 261 3.10 -32.36 -2.12
CA GLY A 261 3.55 -32.65 -3.48
C GLY A 261 5.08 -32.66 -3.53
N SER A 262 5.69 -33.85 -3.49
CA SER A 262 7.11 -34.00 -3.77
C SER A 262 7.36 -33.75 -5.26
N GLY A 263 7.95 -32.61 -5.59
CA GLY A 263 8.29 -32.26 -6.97
C GLY A 263 8.58 -30.78 -7.09
N GLY A 264 9.81 -30.42 -7.46
CA GLY A 264 10.32 -29.06 -7.48
C GLY A 264 9.47 -28.07 -8.29
N LYS A 265 8.72 -27.23 -7.57
CA LYS A 265 8.41 -25.81 -7.81
C LYS A 265 7.44 -25.42 -6.69
N SER A 266 7.90 -24.67 -5.68
CA SER A 266 7.01 -24.21 -4.61
C SER A 266 6.05 -23.16 -5.18
N ASN A 267 4.93 -23.59 -5.74
CA ASN A 267 3.83 -22.69 -6.03
C ASN A 267 3.12 -22.39 -4.71
N LYS A 268 3.75 -21.60 -3.85
CA LYS A 268 3.19 -21.23 -2.54
C LYS A 268 1.92 -20.43 -2.80
N THR A 269 0.74 -20.97 -2.50
CA THR A 269 -0.50 -20.20 -2.54
C THR A 269 -0.35 -18.93 -1.69
N PRO A 270 -0.81 -17.76 -2.16
CA PRO A 270 -0.73 -16.54 -1.36
C PRO A 270 -1.41 -16.70 0.01
N ARG A 271 -0.75 -16.22 1.06
CA ARG A 271 -1.31 -16.20 2.43
C ARG A 271 -2.07 -14.90 2.59
N ILE A 272 -3.39 -14.99 2.55
CA ILE A 272 -4.29 -13.84 2.55
C ILE A 272 -4.73 -13.51 3.98
N TRP A 273 -4.59 -12.24 4.34
CA TRP A 273 -5.06 -11.62 5.57
C TRP A 273 -6.13 -10.60 5.22
N ASP A 274 -7.32 -10.74 5.80
CA ASP A 274 -8.40 -9.76 5.67
C ASP A 274 -8.19 -8.63 6.70
N VAL A 275 -8.26 -7.38 6.24
CA VAL A 275 -7.97 -6.17 7.02
C VAL A 275 -9.19 -5.26 7.06
N GLY A 276 -9.61 -4.87 8.25
CA GLY A 276 -10.77 -3.99 8.46
C GLY A 276 -12.12 -4.66 8.21
N TRP A 277 -12.18 -5.98 8.17
CA TRP A 277 -13.39 -6.71 7.80
C TRP A 277 -14.51 -6.57 8.84
N ARG A 278 -14.17 -6.51 10.14
CA ARG A 278 -15.14 -6.28 11.22
C ARG A 278 -15.58 -4.82 11.24
N VAL A 279 -14.62 -3.90 11.13
CA VAL A 279 -14.89 -2.45 11.06
C VAL A 279 -15.78 -2.12 9.87
N GLY A 280 -15.43 -2.63 8.69
CA GLY A 280 -16.19 -2.41 7.47
C GLY A 280 -17.59 -3.03 7.52
N ALA A 281 -17.73 -4.22 8.10
CA ALA A 281 -19.05 -4.82 8.33
C ALA A 281 -19.95 -3.94 9.22
N ALA A 282 -19.40 -3.39 10.30
CA ALA A 282 -20.13 -2.48 11.19
C ALA A 282 -20.55 -1.18 10.47
N LEU A 283 -19.66 -0.59 9.67
CA LEU A 283 -19.94 0.61 8.88
C LEU A 283 -21.04 0.37 7.83
N ARG A 284 -20.97 -0.75 7.11
CA ARG A 284 -22.03 -1.13 6.14
C ARG A 284 -23.37 -1.34 6.82
N ALA A 285 -23.39 -2.02 7.97
CA ALA A 285 -24.61 -2.24 8.73
C ALA A 285 -25.24 -0.90 9.16
N TYR A 286 -24.43 0.06 9.61
CA TYR A 286 -24.89 1.41 9.92
C TYR A 286 -25.53 2.11 8.71
N HIS A 287 -24.84 2.12 7.57
CA HIS A 287 -25.34 2.78 6.36
C HIS A 287 -26.61 2.11 5.80
N ALA A 288 -26.76 0.80 5.98
CA ALA A 288 -27.98 0.09 5.62
C ALA A 288 -29.16 0.40 6.56
N GLY A 289 -28.91 0.49 7.87
CA GLY A 289 -29.94 0.77 8.88
C GLY A 289 -30.41 2.24 8.89
N SER A 290 -29.50 3.19 8.66
CA SER A 290 -29.83 4.63 8.58
C SER A 290 -30.70 5.01 7.38
N ALA A 291 -30.83 4.14 6.38
CA ALA A 291 -31.75 4.33 5.25
C ALA A 291 -33.22 3.99 5.57
N SER A 292 -33.51 3.42 6.75
CA SER A 292 -34.84 2.94 7.13
C SER A 292 -35.26 3.44 8.50
N GLU A 293 -35.79 4.66 8.61
CA GLU A 293 -36.59 5.05 9.78
C GLU A 293 -37.83 5.88 9.40
N ASN A 294 -38.96 5.17 9.33
CA ASN A 294 -40.32 5.67 9.57
C ASN A 294 -40.69 5.30 11.01
N GLY A 295 -40.33 6.11 12.00
CA GLY A 295 -40.64 5.88 13.42
C GLY A 295 -41.15 7.13 14.13
N ARG A 296 -42.28 7.01 14.86
CA ARG A 296 -42.88 8.11 15.65
C ARG A 296 -42.16 8.28 17.00
N GLY A 297 -41.65 9.48 17.23
CA GLY A 297 -40.94 9.93 18.43
C GLY A 297 -39.97 11.05 18.05
N THR A 298 -39.40 11.80 18.99
CA THR A 298 -38.29 12.73 18.72
C THR A 298 -36.98 11.94 18.87
N PRO A 299 -36.43 11.32 17.82
CA PRO A 299 -35.30 10.41 17.98
C PRO A 299 -34.02 11.25 17.99
N VAL A 300 -33.05 10.87 18.83
CA VAL A 300 -31.67 11.35 18.65
C VAL A 300 -31.25 10.90 17.25
N ARG A 301 -30.96 11.86 16.36
CA ARG A 301 -30.56 11.55 14.98
C ARG A 301 -29.35 10.61 15.01
N PRO A 302 -29.47 9.39 14.46
CA PRO A 302 -28.33 8.49 14.38
C PRO A 302 -27.18 9.17 13.62
N HIS A 303 -25.97 9.14 14.18
CA HIS A 303 -24.79 9.74 13.56
C HIS A 303 -23.56 8.90 13.84
N ILE A 304 -22.51 9.10 13.03
CA ILE A 304 -21.21 8.48 13.22
C ILE A 304 -20.30 9.49 13.91
N ARG A 305 -19.77 9.13 15.08
CA ARG A 305 -18.58 9.82 15.62
C ARG A 305 -17.37 9.32 14.84
N ARG A 306 -16.70 10.23 14.14
CA ARG A 306 -15.58 9.93 13.22
C ARG A 306 -14.44 9.20 13.93
N ALA A 307 -13.79 8.32 13.16
CA ALA A 307 -12.52 7.74 13.56
C ALA A 307 -11.45 8.81 13.75
N HIS A 308 -10.51 8.52 14.64
CA HIS A 308 -9.37 9.38 14.92
C HIS A 308 -8.22 8.53 15.49
N TRP A 309 -7.01 9.02 15.28
CA TRP A 309 -5.82 8.44 15.90
C TRP A 309 -5.71 8.85 17.36
N HIS A 310 -5.23 7.94 18.19
CA HIS A 310 -4.87 8.21 19.58
C HIS A 310 -3.45 7.71 19.85
N THR A 311 -2.63 8.55 20.48
CA THR A 311 -1.28 8.18 20.92
C THR A 311 -1.29 8.01 22.44
N TYR A 312 -1.01 6.81 22.91
CA TYR A 312 -0.84 6.48 24.32
C TYR A 312 0.65 6.43 24.65
N ARG A 313 1.08 6.99 25.79
CA ARG A 313 2.44 6.80 26.28
C ARG A 313 2.46 5.72 27.36
N VAL A 314 3.25 4.68 27.15
CA VAL A 314 3.27 3.45 27.97
C VAL A 314 4.69 3.12 28.44
N GLY A 315 4.79 2.10 29.29
CA GLY A 315 6.05 1.62 29.85
C GLY A 315 6.61 2.49 30.99
N PRO A 316 7.72 2.07 31.60
CA PRO A 316 8.40 2.82 32.66
C PRO A 316 8.71 4.25 32.19
N GLY A 317 8.29 5.24 32.96
CA GLY A 317 8.51 6.66 32.63
C GLY A 317 7.79 7.15 31.38
N ARG A 318 6.82 6.39 30.81
CA ARG A 318 6.08 6.78 29.59
C ARG A 318 6.99 7.00 28.37
N ALA A 319 8.09 6.26 28.32
CA ALA A 319 9.10 6.38 27.27
C ALA A 319 8.62 5.85 25.91
N GLN A 320 7.73 4.86 25.90
CA GLN A 320 7.22 4.25 24.67
C GLN A 320 5.91 4.92 24.23
N SER A 321 5.72 5.08 22.93
CA SER A 321 4.46 5.59 22.35
C SER A 321 3.78 4.47 21.58
N VAL A 322 2.50 4.26 21.87
CA VAL A 322 1.63 3.30 21.20
C VAL A 322 0.53 4.06 20.48
N ILE A 323 0.35 3.75 19.20
CA ILE A 323 -0.62 4.41 18.35
C ILE A 323 -1.80 3.47 18.17
N LYS A 324 -3.02 3.94 18.42
CA LYS A 324 -4.25 3.18 18.16
C LYS A 324 -5.16 3.95 17.23
N TRP A 325 -5.74 3.25 16.26
CA TRP A 325 -6.83 3.79 15.48
C TRP A 325 -8.16 3.54 16.19
N ILE A 326 -8.82 4.60 16.64
CA ILE A 326 -10.13 4.47 17.30
C ILE A 326 -11.19 4.36 16.22
N SER A 327 -11.84 3.20 16.16
CA SER A 327 -12.89 2.90 15.18
C SER A 327 -14.06 3.89 15.29
N PRO A 328 -14.77 4.16 14.17
CA PRO A 328 -15.97 4.99 14.19
C PRO A 328 -17.00 4.45 15.18
N ILE A 329 -17.57 5.33 15.99
CA ILE A 329 -18.60 4.95 16.98
C ILE A 329 -19.96 5.31 16.42
N LEU A 330 -20.83 4.30 16.32
CA LEU A 330 -22.19 4.45 15.86
C LEU A 330 -23.07 4.94 17.02
N VAL A 331 -23.54 6.18 16.96
CA VAL A 331 -24.36 6.78 18.03
C VAL A 331 -25.82 6.74 17.63
N GLY A 332 -26.68 6.31 18.55
CA GLY A 332 -28.13 6.25 18.34
C GLY A 332 -28.61 5.03 17.55
N VAL A 333 -27.76 4.01 17.37
CA VAL A 333 -28.13 2.74 16.74
C VAL A 333 -28.33 1.66 17.82
N ARG A 334 -29.44 0.92 17.75
CA ARG A 334 -29.67 -0.24 18.62
C ARG A 334 -28.81 -1.42 18.15
N ASP A 335 -27.99 -1.95 19.06
CA ASP A 335 -27.15 -3.16 18.96
C ASP A 335 -26.55 -3.49 17.59
N VAL A 336 -25.50 -2.74 17.24
CA VAL A 336 -24.47 -3.20 16.28
C VAL A 336 -23.10 -3.01 16.95
N GLY A 337 -22.89 -3.67 18.09
CA GLY A 337 -21.62 -3.65 18.79
C GLY A 337 -20.53 -4.33 17.95
N LEU A 338 -19.35 -3.71 17.82
CA LEU A 338 -18.15 -4.33 17.23
C LEU A 338 -17.74 -5.63 17.97
N ASP A 339 -18.15 -5.76 19.23
CA ASP A 339 -17.97 -6.94 20.09
C ASP A 339 -18.98 -8.07 19.82
N ALA A 340 -20.09 -7.77 19.12
CA ALA A 340 -21.13 -8.73 18.77
C ALA A 340 -20.91 -9.40 17.39
N LEU A 341 -19.88 -8.98 16.65
CA LEU A 341 -19.49 -9.60 15.38
C LEU A 341 -18.54 -10.78 15.65
N PRO A 342 -18.87 -12.01 15.22
CA PRO A 342 -18.09 -13.20 15.55
C PRO A 342 -16.68 -13.12 14.93
N GLY A 343 -15.64 -13.16 15.77
CA GLY A 343 -14.25 -13.21 15.35
C GLY A 343 -13.33 -13.21 16.56
N VAL A 344 -12.67 -14.35 16.81
CA VAL A 344 -11.76 -14.59 17.93
C VAL A 344 -10.66 -13.52 17.94
N VAL A 345 -10.52 -12.79 19.05
CA VAL A 345 -9.35 -11.95 19.33
C VAL A 345 -8.20 -12.92 19.60
N VAL A 346 -7.28 -13.06 18.64
CA VAL A 346 -6.00 -13.71 18.89
C VAL A 346 -5.00 -12.60 19.10
N ASP A 347 -4.41 -12.54 20.30
CA ASP A 347 -3.20 -11.77 20.53
C ASP A 347 -2.13 -12.27 19.56
N VAL A 348 -1.82 -11.47 18.54
CA VAL A 348 -0.63 -11.70 17.72
C VAL A 348 0.55 -11.41 18.64
N LYS A 349 1.06 -12.45 19.30
CA LYS A 349 2.39 -12.37 19.91
C LYS A 349 3.37 -12.11 18.79
N LEU A 350 3.96 -10.92 18.80
CA LEU A 350 5.20 -10.63 18.09
C LEU A 350 6.18 -11.74 18.46
N SER A 351 6.54 -12.58 17.49
CA SER A 351 7.30 -13.81 17.75
C SER A 351 8.77 -13.50 18.02
N ASP A 352 9.23 -13.77 19.25
CA ASP A 352 10.65 -13.93 19.64
C ASP A 352 11.28 -15.22 19.07
N GLU A 353 10.93 -15.63 17.84
CA GLU A 353 11.36 -16.92 17.27
C GLU A 353 12.55 -16.80 16.30
N ALA A 354 13.45 -15.85 16.55
CA ALA A 354 14.71 -15.71 15.83
C ALA A 354 15.93 -16.34 16.54
N GLU A 355 15.79 -16.87 17.76
CA GLU A 355 16.94 -17.35 18.55
C GLU A 355 17.07 -18.87 18.73
N ARG A 356 16.34 -19.70 17.96
CA ARG A 356 16.49 -21.17 18.06
C ARG A 356 16.68 -21.87 16.73
N THR A 357 17.79 -21.56 16.07
CA THR A 357 18.56 -22.54 15.29
C THR A 357 19.97 -21.99 15.09
N CYS A 358 20.86 -22.34 16.01
CA CYS A 358 22.30 -22.45 15.78
C CYS A 358 22.60 -23.94 15.68
#